data_AF-A0A8B8JCH9-F1
#
_entry.id   AF-A0A8B8JCH9-F1
#
_cell.length_a   1.000
_cell.length_b   1.000
_cell.length_c   1.000
_cell.angle_alpha   90.00
_cell.angle_beta   90.00
_cell.angle_gamma   90.00
#
_symmetry.space_group_name_H-M   'P 1'
#
loop_
_entity.id
_entity.type
_entity.pdbx_description
1 polymer ?
#
loop_
_entity_poly.entity_id
_entity_poly.type
_entity_poly.pdbx_seq_one_letter_code
_entity_poly.pdbx_strand_id
1 'polypeptide(L)'
;MGRATASERYEELGLAEALSRPYDYPTACRELGLILRLAYAKLPKGLQSLVFRDTLSAFRRLPQVQTGYGISSANILLQAAEVVLPKQKKALAVSEFKHAAVAHKRHSRAHEDGGSMQLPHDVLVHIFSFLDMRSLVTASSVCWAWNSAASDDTLWQLQYSLLFGEYDISRLRTGKLVQVKDMVFHQGIERVDAMTNLNWKEAYRRKYIDTTIYMVSL
;
A
#
# COMPACT_ATOMS: atom_id res chain seq x y z
N MET A 1 -12.17 -46.19 -13.00
CA MET A 1 -12.38 -44.73 -12.81
C MET A 1 -12.05 -44.04 -14.11
N GLY A 2 -13.04 -43.44 -14.78
CA GLY A 2 -12.82 -42.73 -16.04
C GLY A 2 -11.93 -41.50 -15.83
N ARG A 3 -10.98 -41.24 -16.72
CA ARG A 3 -10.17 -40.01 -16.67
C ARG A 3 -11.10 -38.81 -16.87
N ALA A 4 -11.07 -37.86 -15.93
CA ALA A 4 -11.79 -36.60 -16.06
C ALA A 4 -11.47 -35.92 -17.40
N THR A 5 -12.49 -35.36 -18.05
CA THR A 5 -12.32 -34.68 -19.33
C THR A 5 -11.45 -33.43 -19.16
N ALA A 6 -10.86 -32.94 -20.25
CA ALA A 6 -10.08 -31.70 -20.17
C ALA A 6 -10.92 -30.49 -19.72
N SER A 7 -12.23 -30.51 -19.98
CA SER A 7 -13.17 -29.48 -19.52
C SER A 7 -13.44 -29.58 -18.02
N GLU A 8 -13.70 -30.78 -17.49
CA GLU A 8 -13.89 -31.01 -16.05
C GLU A 8 -12.67 -30.55 -15.26
N ARG A 9 -11.46 -30.94 -15.70
CA ARG A 9 -10.21 -30.51 -15.05
C ARG A 9 -9.99 -29.01 -15.09
N TYR A 10 -10.49 -28.32 -16.13
CA TYR A 10 -10.40 -26.87 -16.19
C TYR A 10 -11.40 -26.21 -15.22
N GLU A 11 -12.63 -26.73 -15.14
CA GLU A 11 -13.64 -26.23 -14.20
C GLU A 11 -13.24 -26.46 -12.75
N GLU A 12 -12.59 -27.60 -12.44
CA GLU A 12 -12.00 -27.89 -11.13
C GLU A 12 -10.94 -26.88 -10.69
N LEU A 13 -10.31 -26.13 -11.61
CA LEU A 13 -9.38 -25.05 -11.25
C LEU A 13 -10.07 -23.88 -10.54
N GLY A 14 -11.40 -23.77 -10.63
CA GLY A 14 -12.16 -22.72 -9.95
C GLY A 14 -11.82 -21.31 -10.41
N LEU A 15 -11.26 -21.13 -11.61
CA LEU A 15 -10.81 -19.82 -12.10
C LEU A 15 -11.94 -18.79 -12.16
N ALA A 16 -13.15 -19.20 -12.53
CA ALA A 16 -14.32 -18.32 -12.56
C ALA A 16 -14.69 -17.78 -11.17
N GLU A 17 -14.61 -18.64 -10.15
CA GLU A 17 -14.83 -18.29 -8.73
C GLU A 17 -13.70 -17.36 -8.24
N ALA A 18 -12.44 -17.70 -8.52
CA ALA A 18 -11.29 -16.88 -8.15
C ALA A 18 -11.32 -15.48 -8.80
N LEU A 19 -11.77 -15.37 -10.06
CA LEU A 19 -11.96 -14.09 -10.74
C LEU A 19 -13.07 -13.23 -10.10
N SER A 20 -13.99 -13.83 -9.35
CA SER A 20 -15.04 -13.09 -8.65
C SER A 20 -14.55 -12.45 -7.35
N ARG A 21 -13.45 -12.97 -6.77
CA ARG A 21 -12.90 -12.52 -5.50
C ARG A 21 -11.80 -11.47 -5.76
N PRO A 22 -11.92 -10.24 -5.23
CA PRO A 22 -10.96 -9.16 -5.51
C PRO A 22 -9.50 -9.50 -5.19
N TYR A 23 -9.25 -10.29 -4.14
CA TYR A 23 -7.91 -10.67 -3.68
C TYR A 23 -7.29 -11.80 -4.51
N ASP A 24 -8.12 -12.72 -5.04
CA ASP A 24 -7.66 -13.85 -5.86
C ASP A 24 -7.56 -13.47 -7.35
N TYR A 25 -8.26 -12.40 -7.75
CA TYR A 25 -8.31 -11.91 -9.12
C TYR A 25 -6.93 -11.75 -9.79
N PRO A 26 -5.92 -11.11 -9.17
CA PRO A 26 -4.58 -10.98 -9.78
C PRO A 26 -3.96 -12.34 -10.14
N THR A 27 -4.09 -13.32 -9.25
CA THR A 27 -3.57 -14.67 -9.45
C THR A 27 -4.35 -15.40 -10.54
N ALA A 28 -5.69 -15.33 -10.50
CA ALA A 28 -6.54 -15.94 -11.51
C ALA A 28 -6.27 -15.38 -12.93
N CYS A 29 -6.04 -14.08 -13.07
CA CYS A 29 -5.63 -13.48 -14.35
C CYS A 29 -4.30 -14.04 -14.86
N ARG A 30 -3.31 -14.25 -13.97
CA ARG A 30 -2.02 -14.82 -14.35
C ARG A 30 -2.14 -16.26 -14.81
N GLU A 31 -2.83 -17.10 -14.02
CA GLU A 31 -3.07 -18.50 -14.36
C GLU A 31 -3.82 -18.64 -15.68
N LEU A 32 -4.88 -17.84 -15.87
CA LEU A 32 -5.62 -17.82 -17.13
C LEU A 32 -4.74 -17.38 -18.32
N GLY A 33 -3.85 -16.41 -18.10
CA GLY A 33 -2.85 -15.99 -19.08
C GLY A 33 -1.86 -17.09 -19.46
N LEU A 34 -1.44 -17.91 -18.48
CA LEU A 34 -0.59 -19.08 -18.73
C LEU A 34 -1.32 -20.14 -19.55
N ILE A 35 -2.58 -20.43 -19.22
CA ILE A 35 -3.42 -21.36 -20.00
C ILE A 35 -3.57 -20.87 -21.45
N LEU A 36 -3.81 -19.57 -21.64
CA LEU A 36 -3.84 -18.97 -22.97
C LEU A 36 -2.54 -19.22 -23.73
N ARG A 37 -1.39 -18.88 -23.15
CA ARG A 37 -0.07 -18.99 -23.81
C ARG A 37 0.33 -20.42 -24.11
N LEU A 38 0.10 -21.34 -23.18
CA LEU A 38 0.71 -22.68 -23.22
C LEU A 38 -0.21 -23.72 -23.87
N ALA A 39 -1.53 -23.56 -23.73
CA ALA A 39 -2.47 -24.63 -24.03
C ALA A 39 -3.51 -24.27 -25.10
N TYR A 40 -3.95 -23.01 -25.23
CA TYR A 40 -5.16 -22.64 -25.97
C TYR A 40 -5.27 -23.24 -27.38
N ALA A 41 -4.21 -23.19 -28.19
CA ALA A 41 -4.22 -23.74 -29.55
C ALA A 41 -4.46 -25.26 -29.61
N LYS A 42 -4.10 -25.99 -28.55
CA LYS A 42 -4.24 -27.44 -28.42
C LYS A 42 -5.55 -27.88 -27.76
N LEU A 43 -6.33 -26.94 -27.20
CA LEU A 43 -7.57 -27.25 -26.50
C LEU A 43 -8.71 -27.61 -27.48
N PRO A 44 -9.64 -28.49 -27.09
CA PRO A 44 -10.88 -28.71 -27.81
C PRO A 44 -11.69 -27.41 -27.98
N LYS A 45 -12.50 -27.30 -29.04
CA LYS A 45 -13.25 -26.07 -29.36
C LYS A 45 -14.16 -25.58 -28.23
N GLY A 46 -14.82 -26.51 -27.53
CA GLY A 46 -15.65 -26.18 -26.36
C GLY A 46 -14.84 -25.56 -25.21
N LEU A 47 -13.64 -26.07 -24.96
CA LEU A 47 -12.75 -25.54 -23.94
C LEU A 47 -12.09 -24.23 -24.38
N GLN A 48 -11.76 -24.06 -25.66
CA GLN A 48 -11.34 -22.76 -26.21
C GLN A 48 -12.41 -21.68 -26.03
N SER A 49 -13.70 -22.01 -26.21
CA SER A 49 -14.78 -21.05 -25.94
C SER A 49 -14.90 -20.72 -24.45
N LEU A 50 -14.69 -21.71 -23.57
CA LEU A 50 -14.80 -21.52 -22.13
C LEU A 50 -13.65 -20.64 -21.60
N VAL A 51 -12.39 -20.96 -21.95
CA VAL A 51 -11.23 -20.11 -21.63
C VAL A 51 -11.40 -18.69 -22.14
N PHE A 52 -11.94 -18.53 -23.36
CA PHE A 52 -12.21 -17.22 -23.92
C PHE A 52 -13.31 -16.46 -23.17
N ARG A 53 -14.40 -17.14 -22.78
CA ARG A 53 -15.47 -16.57 -21.96
C ARG A 53 -14.93 -16.08 -20.62
N ASP A 54 -14.07 -16.86 -19.98
CA ASP A 54 -13.49 -16.52 -18.68
C ASP A 54 -12.50 -15.35 -18.82
N THR A 55 -11.80 -15.25 -19.97
CA THR A 55 -10.95 -14.09 -20.30
C THR A 55 -11.78 -12.80 -20.39
N LEU A 56 -12.92 -12.84 -21.10
CA LEU A 56 -13.82 -11.67 -21.17
C LEU A 56 -14.42 -11.34 -19.81
N SER A 57 -14.77 -12.37 -19.03
CA SER A 57 -15.32 -12.22 -17.69
C SER A 57 -14.32 -11.55 -16.74
N ALA A 58 -13.04 -11.90 -16.84
CA ALA A 58 -11.98 -11.23 -16.10
C ALA A 58 -11.96 -9.72 -16.41
N PHE A 59 -11.95 -9.33 -17.69
CA PHE A 59 -11.97 -7.91 -18.06
C PHE A 59 -13.21 -7.18 -17.56
N ARG A 60 -14.41 -7.78 -17.70
CA ARG A 60 -15.66 -7.17 -17.21
C ARG A 60 -15.69 -6.97 -15.70
N ARG A 61 -14.95 -7.79 -14.94
CA ARG A 61 -14.84 -7.69 -13.48
C ARG A 61 -13.80 -6.67 -13.02
N LEU A 62 -12.84 -6.29 -13.85
CA LEU A 62 -11.80 -5.32 -13.52
C LEU A 62 -12.30 -4.04 -12.81
N PRO A 63 -13.44 -3.41 -13.20
CA PRO A 63 -13.93 -2.21 -12.51
C PRO A 63 -14.30 -2.43 -11.04
N GLN A 64 -14.60 -3.67 -10.65
CA GLN A 64 -14.98 -4.05 -9.28
C GLN A 64 -13.76 -4.45 -8.43
N VAL A 65 -12.62 -4.70 -9.05
CA VAL A 65 -11.39 -5.13 -8.36
C VAL A 65 -10.68 -3.90 -7.82
N GLN A 66 -10.74 -3.67 -6.51
CA GLN A 66 -10.16 -2.49 -5.85
C GLN A 66 -8.68 -2.67 -5.45
N THR A 67 -7.99 -3.68 -5.99
CA THR A 67 -6.59 -3.96 -5.65
C THR A 67 -5.63 -3.16 -6.55
N GLY A 68 -4.54 -2.64 -5.98
CA GLY A 68 -3.51 -1.90 -6.74
C GLY A 68 -2.85 -2.71 -7.87
N TYR A 69 -3.02 -4.04 -7.85
CA TYR A 69 -2.47 -4.96 -8.85
C TYR A 69 -3.49 -5.42 -9.90
N GLY A 70 -4.76 -5.01 -9.79
CA GLY A 70 -5.86 -5.46 -10.67
C GLY A 70 -5.64 -5.10 -12.13
N ILE A 71 -5.36 -3.82 -12.43
CA ILE A 71 -5.09 -3.34 -13.79
C ILE A 71 -3.88 -4.06 -14.40
N SER A 72 -2.77 -4.13 -13.65
CA SER A 72 -1.52 -4.75 -14.11
C SER A 72 -1.71 -6.22 -14.45
N SER A 73 -2.43 -6.97 -13.61
CA SER A 73 -2.69 -8.40 -13.84
C SER A 73 -3.63 -8.62 -15.02
N ALA A 74 -4.65 -7.77 -15.18
CA ALA A 74 -5.53 -7.79 -16.34
C ALA A 74 -4.77 -7.46 -17.64
N ASN A 75 -3.79 -6.56 -17.59
CA ASN A 75 -2.96 -6.22 -18.74
C ASN A 75 -2.05 -7.40 -19.15
N ILE A 76 -1.49 -8.16 -18.20
CA ILE A 76 -0.74 -9.39 -18.49
C ILE A 76 -1.63 -10.41 -19.21
N LEU A 77 -2.87 -10.57 -18.74
CA LEU A 77 -3.86 -11.43 -19.39
C LEU A 77 -4.21 -10.93 -20.81
N LEU A 78 -4.36 -9.62 -21.01
CA LEU A 78 -4.57 -9.03 -22.34
C LEU A 78 -3.42 -9.36 -23.28
N GLN A 79 -2.17 -9.16 -22.85
CA GLN A 79 -1.00 -9.48 -23.66
C GLN A 79 -0.98 -10.96 -24.07
N ALA A 80 -1.33 -11.87 -23.15
CA ALA A 80 -1.47 -13.29 -23.48
C ALA A 80 -2.57 -13.53 -24.52
N ALA A 81 -3.72 -12.88 -24.37
CA ALA A 81 -4.84 -12.95 -25.30
C ALA A 81 -4.47 -12.41 -26.70
N GLU A 82 -3.72 -11.31 -26.78
CA GLU A 82 -3.33 -10.69 -28.05
C GLU A 82 -2.37 -11.52 -28.89
N VAL A 83 -1.55 -12.34 -28.24
CA VAL A 83 -0.57 -13.22 -28.89
C VAL A 83 -1.26 -14.49 -29.42
N VAL A 84 -2.24 -15.01 -28.69
CA VAL A 84 -2.76 -16.36 -28.96
C VAL A 84 -4.15 -16.38 -29.62
N LEU A 85 -4.99 -15.36 -29.37
CA LEU A 85 -6.37 -15.39 -29.86
C LEU A 85 -6.47 -15.06 -31.36
N PRO A 86 -7.40 -15.72 -32.08
CA PRO A 86 -7.74 -15.34 -33.45
C PRO A 86 -8.25 -13.90 -33.56
N LYS A 87 -8.10 -13.28 -34.74
CA LYS A 87 -8.38 -11.86 -35.02
C LYS A 87 -9.68 -11.33 -34.41
N GLN A 88 -10.80 -12.04 -34.59
CA GLN A 88 -12.11 -11.62 -34.05
C GLN A 88 -12.15 -11.64 -32.52
N LYS A 89 -11.69 -12.73 -31.89
CA LYS A 89 -11.64 -12.89 -30.44
C LYS A 89 -10.67 -11.90 -29.78
N LYS A 90 -9.53 -11.66 -30.42
CA LYS A 90 -8.56 -10.64 -30.01
C LYS A 90 -9.18 -9.24 -30.01
N ALA A 91 -9.86 -8.85 -31.08
CA ALA A 91 -10.50 -7.53 -31.16
C ALA A 91 -11.51 -7.32 -30.03
N LEU A 92 -12.33 -8.35 -29.74
CA LEU A 92 -13.31 -8.31 -28.66
C LEU A 92 -12.65 -8.23 -27.27
N ALA A 93 -11.59 -9.01 -27.03
CA ALA A 93 -10.81 -8.95 -25.80
C ALA A 93 -10.21 -7.55 -25.56
N VAL A 94 -9.64 -6.93 -26.59
CA VAL A 94 -9.06 -5.58 -26.53
C VAL A 94 -10.14 -4.53 -26.26
N SER A 95 -11.29 -4.60 -26.93
CA SER A 95 -12.38 -3.63 -26.69
C SER A 95 -12.92 -3.74 -25.26
N GLU A 96 -13.14 -4.96 -24.78
CA GLU A 96 -13.63 -5.23 -23.42
C GLU A 96 -12.65 -4.73 -22.36
N PHE A 97 -11.35 -5.03 -22.51
CA PHE A 97 -10.33 -4.51 -21.61
C PHE A 97 -10.30 -2.97 -21.60
N LYS A 98 -10.36 -2.32 -22.76
CA LYS A 98 -10.35 -0.85 -22.84
C LYS A 98 -11.55 -0.24 -22.11
N HIS A 99 -12.75 -0.76 -22.36
CA HIS A 99 -13.95 -0.32 -21.67
C HIS A 99 -13.84 -0.51 -20.16
N ALA A 100 -13.37 -1.68 -19.72
CA ALA A 100 -13.18 -1.99 -18.33
C ALA A 100 -12.11 -1.12 -17.65
N ALA A 101 -10.98 -0.85 -18.31
CA ALA A 101 -9.92 0.00 -17.79
C ALA A 101 -10.39 1.44 -17.59
N VAL A 102 -11.20 1.96 -18.53
CA VAL A 102 -11.83 3.29 -18.38
C VAL A 102 -12.81 3.31 -17.21
N ALA A 103 -13.69 2.29 -17.10
CA ALA A 103 -14.63 2.18 -16.00
C ALA A 103 -13.92 2.05 -14.64
N HIS A 104 -12.89 1.22 -14.55
CA HIS A 104 -12.06 1.06 -13.36
C HIS A 104 -11.42 2.37 -12.93
N LYS A 105 -10.84 3.14 -13.87
CA LYS A 105 -10.27 4.47 -13.57
C LYS A 105 -11.32 5.47 -13.09
N ARG A 106 -12.55 5.42 -13.62
CA ARG A 106 -13.67 6.26 -13.16
C ARG A 106 -14.09 5.89 -11.74
N HIS A 107 -14.17 4.59 -11.43
CA HIS A 107 -14.47 4.10 -10.08
C HIS A 107 -13.40 4.50 -9.06
N SER A 108 -12.11 4.40 -9.40
CA SER A 108 -11.02 4.83 -8.52
C SER A 108 -11.13 6.30 -8.12
N ARG A 109 -11.50 7.20 -9.06
CA ARG A 109 -11.65 8.64 -8.78
C ARG A 109 -12.89 8.96 -7.95
N ALA A 110 -13.99 8.23 -8.16
CA ALA A 110 -15.19 8.39 -7.35
C ALA A 110 -14.98 7.87 -5.91
N HIS A 111 -14.13 6.85 -5.73
CA HIS A 111 -13.80 6.28 -4.43
C HIS A 111 -12.74 7.11 -3.66
N GLU A 112 -11.97 7.96 -4.33
CA GLU A 112 -11.14 8.97 -3.65
C GLU A 112 -12.00 10.00 -2.88
N ASP A 113 -13.26 10.19 -3.28
CA ASP A 113 -14.23 11.08 -2.63
C ASP A 113 -15.09 10.35 -1.57
N GLY A 114 -15.04 9.02 -1.54
CA GLY A 114 -15.81 8.16 -0.65
C GLY A 114 -14.91 7.14 0.04
N GLY A 115 -14.28 7.57 1.14
CA GLY A 115 -13.61 6.73 2.14
C GLY A 115 -12.64 5.70 1.58
N SER A 116 -11.39 6.10 1.33
CA SER A 116 -10.30 5.17 1.05
C SER A 116 -10.33 3.98 2.04
N MET A 117 -10.08 2.76 1.56
CA MET A 117 -9.78 1.58 2.39
C MET A 117 -8.43 1.75 3.12
N GLN A 118 -8.10 2.95 3.57
CA GLN A 118 -6.97 3.22 4.44
C GLN A 118 -7.42 3.00 5.87
N LEU A 119 -6.57 2.33 6.64
CA LEU A 119 -6.74 2.27 8.08
C LEU A 119 -6.90 3.69 8.63
N PRO A 120 -7.79 3.91 9.61
CA PRO A 120 -7.89 5.17 10.32
C PRO A 120 -6.50 5.64 10.78
N HIS A 121 -6.28 6.96 10.76
CA HIS A 121 -4.98 7.57 11.02
C HIS A 121 -4.40 7.14 12.37
N ASP A 122 -5.23 7.12 13.41
CA ASP A 122 -4.93 6.64 14.75
C ASP A 122 -4.46 5.18 14.79
N VAL A 123 -5.07 4.31 13.98
CA VAL A 123 -4.64 2.90 13.87
C VAL A 123 -3.28 2.79 13.20
N LEU A 124 -3.00 3.59 12.15
CA LEU A 124 -1.67 3.64 11.53
C LEU A 124 -0.61 4.13 12.51
N VAL A 125 -0.90 5.19 13.28
CA VAL A 125 -0.01 5.71 14.32
C VAL A 125 0.24 4.61 15.37
N HIS A 126 -0.79 3.91 15.82
CA HIS A 126 -0.62 2.81 16.77
C HIS A 126 0.27 1.68 16.23
N ILE A 127 0.07 1.23 14.98
CA ILE A 127 0.94 0.23 14.35
C ILE A 127 2.39 0.73 14.28
N PHE A 128 2.59 2.00 13.91
CA PHE A 128 3.91 2.60 13.79
C PHE A 128 4.61 2.79 15.14
N SER A 129 3.88 2.82 16.26
CA SER A 129 4.48 2.85 17.60
C SER A 129 5.35 1.63 17.92
N PHE A 130 5.13 0.50 17.23
CA PHE A 130 5.94 -0.71 17.36
C PHE A 130 7.18 -0.75 16.46
N LEU A 131 7.36 0.21 15.56
CA LEU A 131 8.49 0.25 14.64
C LEU A 131 9.72 0.88 15.30
N ASP A 132 10.90 0.38 14.95
CA ASP A 132 12.16 1.07 15.24
C ASP A 132 12.34 2.30 14.34
N MET A 133 13.27 3.18 14.71
CA MET A 133 13.49 4.44 13.97
C MET A 133 13.73 4.20 12.47
N ARG A 134 14.54 3.19 12.12
CA ARG A 134 14.86 2.89 10.72
C ARG A 134 13.62 2.43 9.96
N SER A 135 12.80 1.56 10.55
CA SER A 135 11.54 1.13 9.93
C SER A 135 10.52 2.26 9.85
N LEU A 136 10.47 3.17 10.83
CA LEU A 136 9.57 4.33 10.82
C LEU A 136 9.93 5.32 9.70
N VAL A 137 11.22 5.62 9.52
CA VAL A 137 11.71 6.43 8.39
C VAL A 137 11.41 5.74 7.06
N THR A 138 11.60 4.43 6.97
CA THR A 138 11.26 3.66 5.75
C THR A 138 9.76 3.72 5.46
N ALA A 139 8.92 3.54 6.47
CA ALA A 139 7.46 3.64 6.35
C ALA A 139 7.01 5.03 5.85
N SER A 140 7.70 6.09 6.29
CA SER A 140 7.39 7.46 5.84
C SER A 140 7.61 7.70 4.34
N SER A 141 8.36 6.83 3.65
CA SER A 141 8.63 6.94 2.22
C SER A 141 7.60 6.24 1.32
N VAL A 142 6.64 5.50 1.91
CA VAL A 142 5.72 4.63 1.16
C VAL A 142 4.64 5.42 0.42
N CYS A 143 3.91 6.27 1.14
CA CYS A 143 2.85 7.11 0.57
C CYS A 143 2.55 8.31 1.47
N TRP A 144 1.73 9.25 1.00
CA TRP A 144 1.39 10.46 1.76
C TRP A 144 0.74 10.18 3.11
N ALA A 145 -0.21 9.23 3.17
CA ALA A 145 -0.90 8.86 4.41
C ALA A 145 0.07 8.23 5.43
N TRP A 146 0.99 7.37 4.97
CA TRP A 146 2.02 6.77 5.82
C TRP A 146 3.05 7.80 6.26
N ASN A 147 3.44 8.75 5.40
CA ASN A 147 4.31 9.85 5.79
C ASN A 147 3.67 10.72 6.88
N SER A 148 2.38 11.01 6.77
CA SER A 148 1.62 11.76 7.78
C SER A 148 1.61 11.02 9.11
N ALA A 149 1.21 9.74 9.15
CA ALA A 149 1.19 8.94 10.38
C ALA A 149 2.61 8.71 10.96
N ALA A 150 3.62 8.45 10.14
CA ALA A 150 5.00 8.27 10.60
C ALA A 150 5.69 9.57 11.04
N SER A 151 5.05 10.72 10.80
CA SER A 151 5.51 12.03 11.28
C SER A 151 4.72 12.51 12.49
N ASP A 152 3.87 11.66 13.08
CA ASP A 152 3.11 11.98 14.29
C ASP A 152 4.04 12.29 15.46
N ASP A 153 3.81 13.42 16.11
CA ASP A 153 4.71 13.95 17.14
C ASP A 153 4.72 13.09 18.41
N THR A 154 3.62 12.39 18.71
CA THR A 154 3.54 11.49 19.88
C THR A 154 4.41 10.25 19.68
N LEU A 155 4.55 9.77 18.43
CA LEU A 155 5.48 8.70 18.09
C LEU A 155 6.91 9.13 18.30
N TRP A 156 7.29 10.30 17.81
CA TRP A 156 8.66 10.78 17.95
C TRP A 156 8.99 11.14 19.41
N GLN A 157 8.02 11.58 20.19
CA GLN A 157 8.16 11.74 21.63
C GLN A 157 8.40 10.39 22.32
N LEU A 158 7.63 9.36 22.00
CA LEU A 158 7.81 8.01 22.54
C LEU A 158 9.20 7.47 22.19
N GLN A 159 9.61 7.56 20.91
CA GLN A 159 10.92 7.11 20.46
C GLN A 159 12.07 7.87 21.12
N TYR A 160 11.90 9.18 21.33
CA TYR A 160 12.85 10.00 22.07
C TYR A 160 13.01 9.51 23.50
N SER A 161 11.90 9.30 24.23
CA SER A 161 11.94 8.81 25.61
C SER A 161 12.54 7.41 25.72
N LEU A 162 12.22 6.51 24.78
CA LEU A 162 12.76 5.15 24.76
C LEU A 162 14.28 5.12 24.55
N LEU A 163 14.81 5.99 23.67
CA LEU A 163 16.23 5.97 23.31
C LEU A 163 17.11 6.84 24.22
N PHE A 164 16.59 7.97 24.70
CA PHE A 164 17.34 8.96 25.46
C PHE A 164 16.93 9.07 26.94
N GLY A 165 15.89 8.34 27.37
CA GLY A 165 15.35 8.36 28.73
C GLY A 165 14.32 9.48 28.97
N GLU A 166 13.51 9.33 30.02
CA GLU A 166 12.57 10.38 30.45
C GLU A 166 13.35 11.57 31.03
N TYR A 167 13.15 12.74 30.43
CA TYR A 167 13.61 14.07 30.87
C TYR A 167 15.07 14.45 30.62
N ASP A 168 15.34 14.94 29.40
CA ASP A 168 16.39 15.96 29.14
C ASP A 168 15.79 17.20 28.42
N ILE A 169 14.49 17.48 28.67
CA ILE A 169 13.77 18.66 28.10
C ILE A 169 14.40 19.97 28.59
N SER A 170 15.07 19.95 29.74
CA SER A 170 15.81 21.08 30.29
C SER A 170 16.92 21.58 29.35
N ARG A 171 17.56 20.70 28.56
CA ARG A 171 18.62 21.07 27.61
C ARG A 171 18.07 21.53 26.25
N LEU A 172 16.86 21.10 25.88
CA LEU A 172 16.17 21.57 24.68
C LEU A 172 15.66 23.02 24.83
N ARG A 173 15.40 23.47 26.07
CA ARG A 173 15.01 24.85 26.40
C ARG A 173 16.14 25.87 26.21
N THR A 174 17.40 25.44 26.31
CA THR A 174 18.56 26.34 26.41
C THR A 174 19.14 26.79 25.07
N GLY A 175 18.51 26.42 23.95
CA GLY A 175 18.93 26.84 22.60
C GLY A 175 18.74 28.32 22.27
N LYS A 176 18.27 29.16 23.21
CA LYS A 176 18.33 30.62 23.12
C LYS A 176 19.29 31.16 24.16
N LEU A 177 20.41 31.66 23.65
CA LEU A 177 21.46 32.38 24.36
C LEU A 177 20.89 33.64 25.00
N VAL A 178 20.69 33.65 26.33
CA VAL A 178 20.68 34.86 27.15
C VAL A 178 21.24 34.53 28.53
N GLN A 179 22.41 35.09 28.84
CA GLN A 179 22.85 35.28 30.21
C GLN A 179 21.89 36.25 30.89
N VAL A 180 21.18 35.86 31.95
CA VAL A 180 20.79 36.80 33.00
C VAL A 180 20.86 36.10 34.35
N LYS A 181 21.50 36.83 35.24
CA LYS A 181 21.83 36.63 36.64
C LYS A 181 20.56 36.64 37.51
N ASP A 182 20.70 36.07 38.69
CA ASP A 182 19.88 36.25 39.88
C ASP A 182 18.59 35.42 40.04
N MET A 183 18.63 34.70 41.16
CA MET A 183 17.63 33.85 41.75
C MET A 183 16.56 34.73 42.43
N VAL A 184 15.30 34.68 41.99
CA VAL A 184 14.16 35.01 42.85
C VAL A 184 13.00 34.08 42.50
N PHE A 185 12.63 33.22 43.47
CA PHE A 185 11.36 32.51 43.49
C PHE A 185 10.23 33.54 43.64
N HIS A 186 9.41 33.75 42.61
CA HIS A 186 8.07 34.31 42.78
C HIS A 186 7.03 33.41 42.11
N GLN A 187 6.01 33.13 42.91
CA GLN A 187 4.94 32.17 42.72
C GLN A 187 3.89 32.71 41.75
N GLY A 188 3.43 31.84 40.84
CA GLY A 188 2.16 31.98 40.12
C GLY A 188 2.16 32.90 38.89
N ILE A 189 2.48 32.35 37.70
CA ILE A 189 1.97 32.85 36.41
C ILE A 189 1.74 31.62 35.49
N GLU A 190 0.60 31.64 34.81
CA GLU A 190 0.05 30.67 33.86
C GLU A 190 1.11 29.94 33.03
N ARG A 191 1.16 28.60 33.15
CA ARG A 191 1.84 27.74 32.17
C ARG A 191 1.00 27.69 30.90
N VAL A 192 0.99 28.77 30.13
CA VAL A 192 0.59 28.70 28.74
C VAL A 192 1.64 27.85 28.02
N ASP A 193 1.11 26.80 27.44
CA ASP A 193 1.74 25.62 26.87
C ASP A 193 2.92 25.92 25.92
N ALA A 194 4.15 25.95 26.45
CA ALA A 194 5.36 25.99 25.63
C ALA A 194 5.73 24.60 25.06
N MET A 195 4.96 23.56 25.40
CA MET A 195 5.14 22.18 24.93
C MET A 195 4.43 21.92 23.60
N THR A 196 3.41 22.71 23.24
CA THR A 196 2.61 22.54 22.02
C THR A 196 3.32 22.83 20.69
N ASN A 197 4.53 23.39 20.69
CA ASN A 197 5.26 23.74 19.46
C ASN A 197 6.58 22.98 19.28
N LEU A 198 6.86 21.97 20.11
CA LEU A 198 8.11 21.21 20.00
C LEU A 198 7.94 20.05 19.03
N ASN A 199 8.50 20.17 17.82
CA ASN A 199 8.56 19.08 16.85
C ASN A 199 9.52 17.99 17.35
N TRP A 200 8.96 16.88 17.85
CA TRP A 200 9.72 15.81 18.48
C TRP A 200 10.59 15.05 17.48
N LYS A 201 10.17 14.98 16.22
CA LYS A 201 10.98 14.37 15.14
C LYS A 201 12.30 15.13 14.96
N GLU A 202 12.25 16.46 15.01
CA GLU A 202 13.42 17.30 14.89
C GLU A 202 14.28 17.28 16.16
N ALA A 203 13.66 17.25 17.34
CA ALA A 203 14.37 17.09 18.61
C ALA A 203 15.15 15.75 18.66
N TYR A 204 14.51 14.67 18.22
CA TYR A 204 15.15 13.36 18.04
C TYR A 204 16.32 13.42 17.07
N ARG A 205 16.10 14.01 15.87
CA ARG A 205 17.15 14.16 14.85
C ARG A 205 18.40 14.82 15.42
N ARG A 206 18.24 15.96 16.11
CA ARG A 206 19.37 16.73 16.68
C ARG A 206 20.15 15.90 17.69
N LYS A 207 19.46 15.30 18.66
CA LYS A 207 20.10 14.50 19.71
C LYS A 207 20.79 13.26 19.15
N TYR A 208 20.20 12.62 18.14
CA TYR A 208 20.78 11.47 17.47
C TYR A 208 22.06 11.84 16.71
N ILE A 209 22.07 12.96 15.99
CA ILE A 209 23.26 13.49 15.30
C ILE A 209 24.36 13.82 16.32
N ASP A 210 24.03 14.55 17.39
CA ASP A 210 24.99 14.89 18.44
C ASP A 210 25.63 13.62 19.00
N THR A 211 24.82 12.63 19.40
CA THR A 211 25.30 11.36 19.97
C THR A 211 26.19 10.58 18.99
N THR A 212 25.85 10.59 17.69
CA THR A 212 26.64 9.93 16.64
C THR A 212 28.00 10.62 16.45
N ILE A 213 28.04 11.95 16.46
CA ILE A 213 29.28 12.73 16.33
C ILE A 213 30.21 12.50 17.53
N TYR A 214 29.66 12.41 18.75
CA TYR A 214 30.45 12.12 19.95
C TYR A 214 31.03 10.70 19.95
N MET A 215 30.39 9.72 19.32
CA MET A 215 30.93 8.35 19.20
C MET A 215 32.02 8.19 18.14
N VAL A 216 32.08 9.06 17.12
CA VAL A 216 33.11 9.02 16.06
C VAL A 216 34.37 9.82 16.45
N SER A 217 34.29 10.59 17.55
CA SER A 217 35.39 11.44 18.05
C SER A 217 36.18 10.79 19.21
N LEU A 218 35.94 9.50 19.49
CA LEU A 218 36.68 8.63 20.42
C LEU A 218 37.44 7.57 19.62
#